data_AF-A0A2N5KMR6-F1
#
_entry.id   AF-A0A2N5KMR6-F1
#
_cell.length_a   1.000
_cell.length_b   1.000
_cell.length_c   1.000
_cell.angle_alpha   90.00
_cell.angle_beta   90.00
_cell.angle_gamma   90.00
#
_symmetry.space_group_name_H-M   'P 1'
#
loop_
_entity.id
_entity.type
_entity.pdbx_description
1 polymer ?
#
loop_
_entity_poly.entity_id
_entity_poly.type
_entity_poly.pdbx_seq_one_letter_code
_entity_poly.pdbx_strand_id
1 'polypeptide(L)'
;MESVQNSPLSKGHITPSRLLWAAPLTALAAALANALVYLIAGVVGAIPSDFVIPGPGTPLTLGMVVGSTVVPALLAGVVFALLGRFTRRPVRNFVVLAAVLLVLSFVTPLTIPGAPLSMVLALELMHVVAAVVIVGGLTTLARRR
;
A
#
# COMPACT_ATOMS: atom_id res chain seq x y z
N MET A 1 14.20 -0.92 51.69
CA MET A 1 13.32 -0.04 50.89
C MET A 1 13.86 -0.06 49.47
N GLU A 2 13.45 -1.05 48.69
CA GLU A 2 13.88 -1.25 47.31
C GLU A 2 13.18 -0.23 46.40
N SER A 3 13.99 0.56 45.70
CA SER A 3 13.53 1.44 44.64
C SER A 3 13.03 0.58 43.47
N VAL A 4 11.70 0.43 43.38
CA VAL A 4 11.01 -0.13 42.21
C VAL A 4 11.40 0.71 41.00
N GLN A 5 12.33 0.18 40.22
CA GLN A 5 12.80 0.75 38.98
C GLN A 5 11.64 0.61 37.97
N ASN A 6 10.84 1.66 37.89
CA ASN A 6 9.77 1.79 36.91
C ASN A 6 10.40 1.81 35.52
N SER A 7 10.55 0.64 34.90
CA SER A 7 10.89 0.50 33.50
C SER A 7 9.86 1.30 32.68
N PRO A 8 10.25 2.42 32.04
CA PRO A 8 9.32 3.12 31.18
C PRO A 8 9.00 2.15 30.04
N LEU A 9 7.74 1.69 30.01
CA LEU A 9 7.15 0.94 28.92
C LEU A 9 7.69 1.50 27.61
N SER A 10 8.45 0.68 26.87
CA SER A 10 9.02 1.03 25.57
C SER A 10 7.89 1.46 24.64
N LYS A 11 7.61 2.76 24.63
CA LYS A 11 6.70 3.40 23.69
C LYS A 11 7.40 3.26 22.36
N GLY A 12 6.82 2.50 21.43
CA GLY A 12 7.37 2.34 20.08
C GLY A 12 7.53 3.71 19.42
N HIS A 13 8.72 4.29 19.53
CA HIS A 13 9.02 5.61 18.99
C HIS A 13 9.30 5.46 17.49
N ILE A 14 8.37 5.92 16.66
CA ILE A 14 8.61 6.07 15.22
C ILE A 14 9.67 7.16 15.06
N THR A 15 10.82 6.81 14.49
CA THR A 15 11.90 7.79 14.24
C THR A 15 11.63 8.50 12.92
N PRO A 16 11.32 9.81 12.91
CA PRO A 16 10.95 10.53 11.68
C PRO A 16 12.05 10.48 10.61
N SER A 17 13.33 10.50 11.01
CA SER A 17 14.48 10.36 10.10
C SER A 17 14.51 9.01 9.36
N ARG A 18 14.07 7.91 9.98
CA ARG A 18 13.99 6.60 9.31
C ARG A 18 12.78 6.52 8.38
N LEU A 19 11.70 7.21 8.73
CA LEU A 19 10.48 7.21 7.91
C LEU A 19 10.68 7.93 6.58
N LEU A 20 11.49 9.00 6.57
CA LEU A 20 11.87 9.73 5.35
C LEU A 20 12.53 8.83 4.29
N TRP A 21 13.26 7.79 4.72
CA TRP A 21 13.87 6.81 3.81
C TRP A 21 12.98 5.58 3.59
N ALA A 22 12.25 5.14 4.62
CA ALA A 22 11.38 3.97 4.53
C ALA A 22 10.22 4.19 3.55
N ALA A 23 9.62 5.38 3.51
CA ALA A 23 8.49 5.68 2.63
C ALA A 23 8.84 5.59 1.13
N PRO A 24 9.87 6.29 0.60
CA PRO A 24 10.23 6.18 -0.82
C PRO A 24 10.73 4.78 -1.20
N LEU A 25 11.49 4.11 -0.32
CA LEU A 25 11.95 2.74 -0.57
C LEU A 25 10.77 1.76 -0.65
N THR A 26 9.79 1.91 0.24
CA THR A 26 8.57 1.10 0.24
C THR A 26 7.71 1.40 -0.99
N ALA A 27 7.59 2.67 -1.39
CA ALA A 27 6.86 3.06 -2.59
C ALA A 27 7.50 2.47 -3.85
N LEU A 28 8.83 2.49 -3.95
CA LEU A 28 9.55 1.86 -5.04
C LEU A 28 9.33 0.34 -5.06
N ALA A 29 9.47 -0.33 -3.92
CA ALA A 29 9.24 -1.77 -3.81
C ALA A 29 7.81 -2.16 -4.21
N ALA A 30 6.81 -1.39 -3.75
CA ALA A 30 5.41 -1.61 -4.10
C ALA A 30 5.18 -1.41 -5.60
N ALA A 31 5.72 -0.34 -6.19
CA ALA A 31 5.59 -0.06 -7.61
C ALA A 31 6.20 -1.17 -8.47
N LEU A 32 7.39 -1.66 -8.10
CA LEU A 32 8.04 -2.77 -8.80
C LEU A 32 7.25 -4.08 -8.69
N ALA A 33 6.75 -4.40 -7.49
CA ALA A 33 5.92 -5.59 -7.28
C ALA A 33 4.63 -5.52 -8.10
N ASN A 34 3.95 -4.37 -8.11
CA ASN A 34 2.71 -4.20 -8.87
C ASN A 34 2.94 -4.18 -10.38
N ALA A 35 4.02 -3.54 -10.84
CA ALA A 35 4.43 -3.57 -12.23
C ALA A 35 4.67 -5.01 -12.70
N LEU A 36 5.33 -5.84 -11.88
CA LEU A 36 5.56 -7.24 -12.21
C LEU A 36 4.24 -8.02 -12.34
N VAL A 37 3.29 -7.83 -11.42
CA VAL A 37 1.95 -8.45 -11.51
C VAL A 37 1.24 -8.03 -12.80
N TYR A 38 1.25 -6.72 -13.12
CA TYR A 38 0.66 -6.21 -14.35
C TYR A 38 1.28 -6.83 -15.61
N LEU A 39 2.62 -6.93 -15.67
CA LEU A 39 3.32 -7.52 -16.82
C LEU A 39 2.97 -9.00 -16.98
N ILE A 40 2.94 -9.76 -15.89
CA ILE A 40 2.54 -11.17 -15.93
C ILE A 40 1.08 -11.30 -16.38
N ALA A 41 0.18 -10.49 -15.81
CA ALA A 41 -1.25 -10.49 -16.15
C ALA A 41 -1.50 -10.14 -17.62
N GLY A 42 -0.70 -9.23 -18.20
CA GLY A 42 -0.73 -8.92 -19.62
C GLY A 42 -0.27 -10.09 -20.50
N VAL A 43 0.82 -10.77 -20.12
CA VAL A 43 1.35 -11.91 -20.90
C VAL A 43 0.40 -13.11 -20.90
N VAL A 44 -0.27 -13.39 -19.78
CA VAL A 44 -1.24 -14.50 -19.69
C VAL A 44 -2.62 -14.14 -20.25
N GLY A 45 -2.80 -12.93 -20.79
CA GLY A 45 -4.06 -12.45 -21.36
C GLY A 45 -5.15 -12.15 -20.33
N ALA A 46 -4.80 -12.05 -19.03
CA ALA A 46 -5.77 -11.70 -17.99
C ALA A 46 -6.25 -10.24 -18.12
N ILE A 47 -5.38 -9.36 -18.64
CA ILE A 47 -5.68 -7.95 -18.92
C ILE A 47 -5.61 -7.74 -20.44
N PRO A 48 -6.75 -7.63 -21.15
CA PRO A 48 -6.76 -7.34 -22.57
C PRO A 48 -6.19 -5.95 -22.85
N SER A 49 -5.32 -5.83 -23.85
CA SER A 49 -4.67 -4.56 -24.21
C SER A 49 -5.57 -3.60 -24.98
N ASP A 50 -6.67 -4.10 -25.53
CA ASP A 50 -7.70 -3.39 -26.27
C ASP A 50 -8.88 -2.94 -25.38
N PHE A 51 -8.98 -3.47 -24.16
CA PHE A 51 -10.03 -3.08 -23.22
C PHE A 51 -9.79 -1.66 -22.70
N VAL A 52 -10.68 -0.75 -23.08
CA VAL A 52 -10.64 0.65 -22.65
C VAL A 52 -11.40 0.80 -21.34
N ILE A 53 -10.70 1.29 -20.30
CA ILE A 53 -11.32 1.53 -19.00
C ILE A 53 -12.22 2.79 -19.10
N PRO A 54 -13.51 2.69 -18.75
CA PRO A 54 -14.39 3.84 -18.63
C PRO A 54 -13.87 4.80 -17.55
N GLY A 55 -13.76 6.09 -17.87
CA GLY A 55 -13.16 7.11 -17.01
C GLY A 55 -11.89 7.69 -17.65
N PRO A 56 -10.75 6.98 -17.63
CA PRO A 56 -9.54 7.41 -18.33
C PRO A 56 -9.70 7.47 -19.85
N GLY A 57 -10.59 6.63 -20.43
CA GLY A 57 -10.79 6.57 -21.89
C GLY A 57 -9.62 5.94 -22.64
N THR A 58 -8.68 5.31 -21.92
CA THR A 58 -7.52 4.61 -22.46
C THR A 58 -7.41 3.21 -21.86
N PRO A 59 -6.68 2.28 -22.51
CA PRO A 59 -6.31 1.02 -21.89
C PRO A 59 -5.50 1.23 -20.61
N LEU A 60 -5.45 0.20 -19.76
CA LEU A 60 -4.56 0.19 -18.60
C LEU A 60 -3.11 0.28 -19.08
N THR A 61 -2.33 1.18 -18.49
CA THR A 61 -0.91 1.33 -18.84
C THR A 61 -0.02 1.10 -17.62
N LEU A 62 1.22 0.70 -17.87
CA LEU A 62 2.22 0.57 -16.82
C LEU A 62 2.42 1.89 -16.05
N GLY A 63 2.38 3.03 -16.74
CA GLY A 63 2.48 4.35 -16.11
C GLY A 63 1.35 4.61 -15.11
N MET A 64 0.11 4.23 -15.46
CA MET A 64 -1.03 4.32 -14.55
C MET A 64 -0.86 3.41 -13.33
N VAL A 65 -0.38 2.18 -13.53
CA VAL A 65 -0.11 1.22 -12.44
C VAL A 65 0.93 1.76 -11.46
N VAL A 66 2.05 2.26 -11.99
CA VAL A 66 3.13 2.83 -11.17
C VAL A 66 2.64 4.08 -10.43
N GLY A 67 1.99 5.02 -11.13
CA GLY A 67 1.46 6.24 -10.50
C GLY A 67 0.43 5.95 -9.41
N SER A 68 -0.50 5.04 -9.67
CA SER A 68 -1.56 4.63 -8.73
C SER A 68 -1.05 3.77 -7.57
N THR A 69 0.22 3.35 -7.61
CA THR A 69 0.87 2.64 -6.50
C THR A 69 1.76 3.58 -5.68
N VAL A 70 2.58 4.40 -6.35
CA VAL A 70 3.55 5.30 -5.69
C VAL A 70 2.84 6.39 -4.89
N VAL A 71 1.84 7.05 -5.47
CA VAL A 71 1.17 8.18 -4.80
C VAL A 71 0.50 7.74 -3.49
N PRO A 72 -0.33 6.68 -3.46
CA PRO A 72 -0.88 6.19 -2.20
C PRO A 72 0.17 5.67 -1.22
N ALA A 73 1.25 5.04 -1.69
CA ALA A 73 2.32 4.55 -0.81
C ALA A 73 3.03 5.69 -0.06
N LEU A 74 3.31 6.80 -0.74
CA LEU A 74 3.91 7.98 -0.12
C LEU A 74 2.94 8.62 0.90
N LEU A 75 1.66 8.75 0.52
CA LEU A 75 0.61 9.24 1.43
C LEU A 75 0.46 8.33 2.66
N ALA A 76 0.53 7.02 2.49
CA ALA A 76 0.51 6.06 3.59
C ALA A 76 1.69 6.27 4.54
N GLY A 77 2.88 6.60 4.03
CA GLY A 77 4.03 6.99 4.83
C GLY A 77 3.76 8.22 5.70
N VAL A 78 3.13 9.26 5.14
CA VAL A 78 2.72 10.48 5.87
C VAL A 78 1.69 10.14 6.95
N VAL A 79 0.65 9.38 6.60
CA VAL A 79 -0.38 8.95 7.56
C VAL A 79 0.22 8.13 8.69
N PHE A 80 1.16 7.24 8.38
CA PHE A 80 1.88 6.46 9.39
C PHE A 80 2.70 7.35 10.33
N ALA A 81 3.35 8.40 9.80
CA ALA A 81 4.05 9.41 10.60
C ALA A 81 3.11 10.09 11.59
N LEU A 82 1.95 10.56 11.10
CA LEU A 82 0.95 11.27 11.89
C LEU A 82 0.37 10.37 12.98
N LEU A 83 0.03 9.11 12.64
CA LEU A 83 -0.42 8.13 13.63
C LEU A 83 0.65 7.90 14.70
N GLY A 84 1.93 7.84 14.32
CA GLY A 84 3.09 7.78 15.22
C GLY A 84 3.16 8.95 16.20
N ARG A 85 2.79 10.14 15.74
CA ARG A 85 2.84 11.37 16.55
C ARG A 85 1.66 11.50 17.51
N PHE A 86 0.46 11.12 17.07
CA PHE A 86 -0.78 11.47 17.76
C PHE A 86 -1.48 10.29 18.46
N THR A 87 -1.08 9.04 18.20
CA THR A 87 -1.77 7.87 18.75
C THR A 87 -0.89 7.02 19.66
N ARG A 88 -1.52 6.35 20.63
CA ARG A 88 -0.82 5.43 21.57
C ARG A 88 -0.45 4.09 20.94
N ARG A 89 -1.10 3.70 19.83
CA ARG A 89 -0.94 2.40 19.15
C ARG A 89 -0.84 2.57 17.63
N PRO A 90 0.20 3.26 17.12
CA PRO A 90 0.27 3.69 15.72
C PRO A 90 0.22 2.54 14.72
N VAL A 91 0.92 1.43 14.98
CA VAL A 91 0.93 0.27 14.09
C VAL A 91 -0.46 -0.36 13.97
N ARG A 92 -1.16 -0.56 15.10
CA ARG A 92 -2.50 -1.18 15.07
C ARG A 92 -3.48 -0.30 14.30
N ASN A 93 -3.47 1.01 14.57
CA ASN A 93 -4.37 1.95 13.92
C ASN A 93 -4.08 2.05 12.42
N PHE A 94 -2.81 2.03 12.03
CA PHE A 94 -2.41 2.04 10.64
C PHE A 94 -2.84 0.78 9.89
N VAL A 95 -2.65 -0.41 10.48
CA VAL A 95 -3.07 -1.67 9.86
C VAL A 95 -4.60 -1.72 9.69
N VAL A 96 -5.36 -1.28 10.69
CA VAL A 96 -6.83 -1.20 10.58
C VAL A 96 -7.24 -0.23 9.46
N LEU A 97 -6.64 0.96 9.42
CA LEU A 97 -6.92 1.93 8.37
C LEU A 97 -6.55 1.38 6.97
N ALA A 98 -5.39 0.74 6.84
CA ALA A 98 -4.95 0.14 5.60
C ALA A 98 -5.87 -1.01 5.15
N ALA A 99 -6.36 -1.82 6.08
CA ALA A 99 -7.34 -2.88 5.77
C ALA A 99 -8.67 -2.28 5.28
N VAL A 100 -9.16 -1.21 5.92
CA VAL A 100 -10.36 -0.50 5.46
C VAL A 100 -10.14 0.08 4.07
N LEU A 101 -9.03 0.78 3.84
CA LEU A 101 -8.72 1.37 2.52
C LEU A 101 -8.53 0.31 1.43
N LEU A 102 -7.95 -0.85 1.78
CA LEU A 102 -7.84 -1.99 0.86
C LEU A 102 -9.23 -2.46 0.42
N VAL A 103 -10.12 -2.74 1.37
CA VAL A 103 -11.50 -3.17 1.07
C VAL A 103 -12.26 -2.12 0.26
N LEU A 104 -12.10 -0.83 0.60
CA LEU A 104 -12.70 0.25 -0.19
C LEU A 104 -12.11 0.34 -1.60
N SER A 105 -10.83 0.03 -1.77
CA SER A 105 -10.19 0.10 -3.09
C SER A 105 -10.76 -0.92 -4.07
N PHE A 106 -11.25 -2.07 -3.59
CA PHE A 106 -11.88 -3.12 -4.38
C PHE A 106 -13.19 -2.67 -5.05
N VAL A 107 -13.81 -1.60 -4.55
CA VAL A 107 -15.01 -1.03 -5.19
C VAL A 107 -14.66 -0.59 -6.62
N THR A 108 -13.45 -0.07 -6.84
CA THR A 108 -13.09 0.48 -8.16
C THR A 108 -12.98 -0.59 -9.25
N PRO A 109 -12.27 -1.73 -9.09
CA PRO A 109 -12.25 -2.77 -10.13
C PRO A 109 -13.58 -3.53 -10.25
N LEU A 110 -14.27 -3.80 -9.14
CA LEU A 110 -15.54 -4.52 -9.14
C LEU A 110 -16.69 -3.77 -9.85
N THR A 111 -16.54 -2.46 -10.05
CA THR A 111 -17.57 -1.62 -10.68
C THR A 111 -17.27 -1.23 -12.11
N ILE A 112 -16.17 -1.73 -12.71
CA ILE A 112 -15.81 -1.43 -14.11
C ILE A 112 -16.81 -2.11 -15.06
N PRO A 113 -17.64 -1.35 -15.80
CA PRO A 113 -18.62 -1.94 -16.71
C PRO A 113 -17.96 -2.71 -17.86
N GLY A 114 -18.40 -3.93 -18.11
CA GLY A 114 -17.92 -4.76 -19.22
C GLY A 114 -16.51 -5.32 -19.05
N ALA A 115 -15.84 -5.08 -17.91
CA ALA A 115 -14.53 -5.65 -17.65
C ALA A 115 -14.59 -7.18 -17.56
N PRO A 116 -13.68 -7.90 -18.24
CA PRO A 116 -13.56 -9.34 -18.07
C PRO A 116 -13.25 -9.71 -16.63
N LEU A 117 -13.81 -10.82 -16.14
CA LEU A 117 -13.55 -11.30 -14.77
C LEU A 117 -12.05 -11.48 -14.50
N SER A 118 -11.28 -11.97 -15.49
CA SER A 118 -9.83 -12.13 -15.36
C SER A 118 -9.11 -10.80 -15.10
N MET A 119 -9.58 -9.71 -15.71
CA MET A 119 -9.00 -8.38 -15.54
C MET A 119 -9.34 -7.85 -14.16
N VAL A 120 -10.59 -8.00 -13.72
CA VAL A 120 -11.02 -7.62 -12.36
C VAL A 120 -10.16 -8.35 -11.32
N LEU A 121 -10.04 -9.68 -11.43
CA LEU A 121 -9.22 -10.46 -10.50
C LEU A 121 -7.73 -10.06 -10.52
N ALA A 122 -7.17 -9.73 -11.69
CA ALA A 122 -5.80 -9.24 -11.80
C ALA A 122 -5.62 -7.87 -11.11
N LEU A 123 -6.57 -6.95 -11.30
CA LEU A 123 -6.57 -5.66 -10.62
C LEU A 123 -6.67 -5.83 -9.09
N GLU A 124 -7.60 -6.66 -8.61
CA GLU A 124 -7.74 -6.94 -7.17
C GLU A 124 -6.46 -7.53 -6.56
N LEU A 125 -5.80 -8.44 -7.28
CA LEU A 125 -4.51 -8.97 -6.86
C LEU A 125 -3.46 -7.86 -6.73
N MET A 126 -3.43 -6.91 -7.65
CA MET A 126 -2.53 -5.76 -7.58
C MET A 126 -2.83 -4.87 -6.35
N HIS A 127 -4.10 -4.66 -5.99
CA HIS A 127 -4.47 -3.95 -4.77
C HIS A 127 -3.94 -4.66 -3.51
N VAL A 128 -4.10 -5.99 -3.44
CA VAL A 128 -3.60 -6.80 -2.32
C VAL A 128 -2.07 -6.75 -2.24
N VAL A 129 -1.37 -6.94 -3.37
CA VAL A 129 0.10 -6.89 -3.42
C VAL A 129 0.61 -5.52 -2.98
N ALA A 130 0.03 -4.43 -3.50
CA ALA A 130 0.39 -3.08 -3.08
C ALA A 130 0.18 -2.90 -1.57
N ALA A 131 -0.97 -3.28 -1.02
CA ALA A 131 -1.24 -3.15 0.42
C ALA A 131 -0.27 -3.96 1.28
N VAL A 132 0.02 -5.21 0.91
CA VAL A 132 0.97 -6.07 1.64
C VAL A 132 2.36 -5.46 1.66
N VAL A 133 2.86 -5.01 0.50
CA VAL A 133 4.21 -4.42 0.41
C VAL A 133 4.28 -3.09 1.14
N ILE A 134 3.27 -2.22 0.99
CA ILE A 134 3.24 -0.92 1.66
C ILE A 134 3.16 -1.06 3.17
N VAL A 135 2.21 -1.86 3.66
CA VAL A 135 2.00 -2.05 5.10
C VAL A 135 3.18 -2.79 5.72
N GLY A 136 3.66 -3.86 5.07
CA GLY A 136 4.84 -4.61 5.49
C GLY A 136 6.07 -3.72 5.55
N GLY A 137 6.38 -2.99 4.47
CA GLY A 137 7.53 -2.09 4.36
C GLY A 137 7.52 -0.99 5.42
N LEU A 138 6.42 -0.22 5.50
CA LEU A 138 6.32 0.88 6.47
C LEU A 138 6.37 0.38 7.91
N THR A 139 5.66 -0.71 8.24
CA THR A 139 5.66 -1.20 9.61
C THR A 139 6.96 -1.90 10.00
N THR A 140 7.74 -2.46 9.06
CA THR A 140 9.03 -3.11 9.38
C THR A 140 10.19 -2.11 9.42
N LEU A 141 10.32 -1.26 8.40
CA LEU A 141 11.47 -0.34 8.23
C LEU A 141 11.43 0.85 9.19
N ALA A 142 10.24 1.31 9.59
CA ALA A 142 10.10 2.47 10.47
C ALA A 142 10.12 2.13 11.97
N ARG A 143 10.12 0.84 12.36
CA ARG A 143 10.29 0.42 13.76
C ARG A 143 11.78 0.43 14.14
N ARG A 144 12.16 1.19 15.18
CA ARG A 144 13.39 0.91 15.94
C ARG A 144 13.09 -0.28 16.88
N ARG A 145 13.92 -1.32 16.83
CA ARG A 145 14.03 -2.32 17.90
C ARG A 145 14.74 -1.69 19.09
#